data_AF-A0AAX3LHU3-F1
#
_entry.id   AF-A0AAX3LHU3-F1
#
_cell.length_a   1.000
_cell.length_b   1.000
_cell.length_c   1.000
_cell.angle_alpha   90.00
_cell.angle_beta   90.00
_cell.angle_gamma   90.00
#
_symmetry.space_group_name_H-M   'P 1'
#
loop_
_entity.id
_entity.type
_entity.pdbx_description
1 polymer ?
#
loop_
_entity_poly.entity_id
_entity_poly.type
_entity_poly.pdbx_seq_one_letter_code
_entity_poly.pdbx_strand_id
1 'polypeptide(L)'
;MRDFTQRFTPQYIDAWLLNDKPKESSESFRTWSSVAVQKLIYCLPTEIRSEGEDAQVFFRGGRSLPIPIEKHTCWDKINFELIHDVCEWVYATPREAETKFQLLNNHVGINWSAAETWPSGTNDVLPNSFAGAKEAFAFHLQEQSKEAVKSLGDLRKGLQEEVNKTQTATRDLVSALWRDFAVAGVVAALKAPVLPNAIPDASMKVLQLGVAVLLFLSILVSTVSSLRFNNLADNSRRDWRKKLYSFMSDTDWKRLVENPIGSGRAVYWVSWSFCLVLYLVMIRYFLSLAVPDFILIYVDAPLNHLLDCLCAVLSIRC
;
A
#
# COMPACT_ATOMS: atom_id res chain seq x y z
N MET A 1 -27.51 -7.35 -14.47
CA MET A 1 -28.03 -7.81 -15.77
C MET A 1 -28.62 -6.63 -16.56
N ARG A 2 -28.36 -6.51 -17.86
CA ARG A 2 -28.94 -5.46 -18.73
C ARG A 2 -30.02 -6.05 -19.64
N ASP A 3 -31.28 -5.96 -19.24
CA ASP A 3 -32.42 -6.33 -20.09
C ASP A 3 -32.93 -5.08 -20.84
N PHE A 4 -32.64 -4.98 -22.14
CA PHE A 4 -33.11 -3.86 -22.97
C PHE A 4 -34.59 -4.01 -23.37
N THR A 5 -35.19 -5.16 -23.13
CA THR A 5 -36.62 -5.41 -23.38
C THR A 5 -37.49 -5.07 -22.18
N GLN A 6 -36.89 -4.93 -20.98
CA GLN A 6 -37.56 -4.70 -19.69
C GLN A 6 -38.67 -5.71 -19.35
N ARG A 7 -38.68 -6.88 -20.00
CA ARG A 7 -39.78 -7.85 -19.92
C ARG A 7 -39.40 -9.12 -19.16
N PHE A 8 -38.14 -9.54 -19.24
CA PHE A 8 -37.73 -10.88 -18.83
C PHE A 8 -37.11 -10.91 -17.44
N THR A 9 -36.28 -9.92 -17.10
CA THR A 9 -35.59 -9.90 -15.80
C THR A 9 -36.47 -9.33 -14.69
N PRO A 10 -36.49 -9.93 -13.49
CA PRO A 10 -37.15 -9.35 -12.33
C PRO A 10 -36.42 -8.08 -11.84
N GLN A 11 -37.15 -7.17 -11.19
CA GLN A 11 -36.56 -5.98 -10.57
C GLN A 11 -35.68 -6.33 -9.35
N TYR A 12 -36.10 -7.34 -8.59
CA TYR A 12 -35.39 -7.84 -7.41
C TYR A 12 -35.21 -9.35 -7.54
N ILE A 13 -33.97 -9.81 -7.47
CA ILE A 13 -33.65 -11.25 -7.56
C ILE A 13 -33.90 -11.97 -6.23
N ASP A 14 -33.80 -11.25 -5.10
CA ASP A 14 -33.88 -11.79 -3.74
C ASP A 14 -35.20 -12.53 -3.46
N ALA A 15 -36.31 -12.09 -4.07
CA ALA A 15 -37.62 -12.73 -3.93
C ALA A 15 -37.72 -14.13 -4.57
N TRP A 16 -36.75 -14.48 -5.43
CA TRP A 16 -36.70 -15.73 -6.18
C TRP A 16 -35.55 -16.64 -5.74
N LEU A 17 -34.69 -16.18 -4.84
CA LEU A 17 -33.64 -16.98 -4.22
C LEU A 17 -34.14 -17.54 -2.89
N LEU A 18 -33.87 -18.82 -2.64
CA LEU A 18 -34.13 -19.43 -1.33
C LEU A 18 -33.13 -18.90 -0.31
N ASN A 19 -33.65 -18.49 0.85
CA ASN A 19 -32.82 -18.26 2.04
C ASN A 19 -32.43 -19.58 2.69
N ASP A 20 -33.39 -20.51 2.78
CA ASP A 20 -33.20 -21.87 3.29
C ASP A 20 -33.98 -22.85 2.41
N LYS A 21 -33.42 -24.03 2.14
CA LYS A 21 -34.13 -25.10 1.43
C LYS A 21 -35.24 -25.67 2.34
N PRO A 22 -36.50 -25.78 1.86
CA PRO A 22 -37.57 -26.35 2.66
C PRO A 22 -37.31 -27.83 2.96
N LYS A 23 -37.65 -28.28 4.18
CA LYS A 23 -37.46 -29.67 4.60
C LYS A 23 -38.32 -30.67 3.82
N GLU A 24 -39.49 -30.23 3.35
CA GLU A 24 -40.41 -31.02 2.54
C GLU A 24 -40.99 -30.18 1.39
N SER A 25 -41.18 -30.80 0.23
CA SER A 25 -41.75 -30.16 -0.96
C SER A 25 -43.27 -30.07 -0.84
N SER A 26 -43.78 -28.86 -0.59
CA SER A 26 -45.22 -28.57 -0.60
C SER A 26 -45.71 -28.20 -2.00
N GLU A 27 -47.03 -28.26 -2.23
CA GLU A 27 -47.64 -27.81 -3.48
C GLU A 27 -47.33 -26.34 -3.75
N SER A 28 -47.41 -25.48 -2.72
CA SER A 28 -47.04 -24.06 -2.81
C SER A 28 -45.58 -23.86 -3.23
N PHE A 29 -44.67 -24.69 -2.71
CA PHE A 29 -43.26 -24.63 -3.10
C PHE A 29 -43.06 -25.01 -4.57
N ARG A 30 -43.77 -26.02 -5.08
CA ARG A 30 -43.69 -26.42 -6.50
C ARG A 30 -44.21 -25.33 -7.43
N THR A 31 -45.31 -24.68 -7.07
CA THR A 31 -45.85 -23.53 -7.83
C THR A 31 -44.88 -22.36 -7.78
N TRP A 32 -44.28 -22.09 -6.62
CA TRP A 32 -43.29 -21.04 -6.50
C TRP A 32 -42.03 -21.33 -7.32
N SER A 33 -41.48 -22.55 -7.25
CA SER A 33 -40.24 -22.93 -7.94
C SER A 33 -40.39 -22.88 -9.46
N SER A 34 -41.58 -23.21 -9.98
CA SER A 34 -41.87 -23.13 -11.42
C SER A 34 -41.90 -21.68 -11.93
N VAL A 35 -42.29 -20.71 -11.08
CA VAL A 35 -42.22 -19.28 -11.41
C VAL A 35 -40.80 -18.75 -11.16
N ALA A 36 -40.12 -19.20 -10.11
CA ALA A 36 -38.77 -18.78 -9.77
C ALA A 36 -37.77 -19.12 -10.88
N VAL A 37 -37.82 -20.33 -11.43
CA VAL A 37 -36.93 -20.73 -12.53
C VAL A 37 -37.10 -19.82 -13.76
N GLN A 38 -38.33 -19.38 -14.06
CA GLN A 38 -38.64 -18.47 -15.16
C GLN A 38 -38.00 -17.10 -14.97
N LYS A 39 -37.85 -16.64 -13.72
CA LYS A 39 -37.26 -15.33 -13.41
C LYS A 39 -35.74 -15.39 -13.28
N LEU A 40 -35.24 -16.42 -12.61
CA LEU A 40 -33.82 -16.60 -12.35
C LEU A 40 -33.03 -16.86 -13.62
N ILE A 41 -33.57 -17.64 -14.56
CA ILE A 41 -32.84 -18.02 -15.77
C ILE A 41 -32.41 -16.79 -16.58
N TYR A 42 -33.28 -15.78 -16.71
CA TYR A 42 -32.97 -14.56 -17.45
C TYR A 42 -32.02 -13.60 -16.71
N CYS A 43 -31.65 -13.90 -15.47
CA CYS A 43 -30.61 -13.15 -14.75
C CYS A 43 -29.20 -13.58 -15.18
N LEU A 44 -29.03 -14.78 -15.74
CA LEU A 44 -27.72 -15.36 -16.07
C LEU A 44 -27.02 -14.75 -17.29
N PRO A 45 -27.69 -14.42 -18.41
CA PRO A 45 -27.05 -13.80 -19.57
C PRO A 45 -26.47 -12.43 -19.20
N THR A 46 -25.65 -11.83 -20.07
CA THR A 46 -25.14 -10.46 -19.90
C THR A 46 -26.11 -9.40 -20.39
N GLU A 47 -26.76 -9.67 -21.52
CA GLU A 47 -27.76 -8.78 -22.11
C GLU A 47 -28.91 -9.58 -22.73
N ILE A 48 -30.10 -8.96 -22.77
CA ILE A 48 -31.24 -9.45 -23.57
C ILE A 48 -31.61 -8.36 -24.56
N ARG A 49 -31.72 -8.71 -25.84
CA ARG A 49 -32.08 -7.79 -26.92
C ARG A 49 -33.23 -8.35 -27.74
N SER A 50 -34.01 -7.46 -28.34
CA SER A 50 -35.03 -7.82 -29.33
C SER A 50 -34.54 -7.37 -30.70
N GLU A 51 -34.49 -8.29 -31.67
CA GLU A 51 -34.28 -7.97 -33.09
C GLU A 51 -35.57 -8.31 -33.83
N GLY A 52 -36.41 -7.29 -34.08
CA GLY A 52 -37.73 -7.51 -34.68
C GLY A 52 -38.69 -8.22 -33.71
N GLU A 53 -39.34 -9.30 -34.18
CA GLU A 53 -40.28 -10.10 -33.38
C GLU A 53 -39.59 -11.16 -32.49
N ASP A 54 -38.28 -11.38 -32.67
CA ASP A 54 -37.53 -12.40 -31.94
C ASP A 54 -36.59 -11.78 -30.90
N ALA A 55 -36.58 -12.38 -29.71
CA ALA A 55 -35.71 -11.97 -28.61
C ALA A 55 -34.52 -12.91 -28.48
N GLN A 56 -33.35 -12.39 -28.11
CA GLN A 56 -32.10 -13.12 -28.00
C GLN A 56 -31.37 -12.77 -26.70
N VAL A 57 -30.75 -13.77 -26.08
CA VAL A 57 -29.85 -13.59 -24.94
C VAL A 57 -28.40 -13.54 -25.41
N PHE A 58 -27.58 -12.74 -24.74
CA PHE A 58 -26.16 -12.58 -25.04
C PHE A 58 -25.33 -12.97 -23.83
N PHE A 59 -24.40 -13.89 -24.03
CA PHE A 59 -23.32 -14.15 -23.08
C PHE A 59 -22.04 -13.49 -23.60
N ARG A 60 -21.36 -12.73 -22.74
CA ARG A 60 -20.10 -12.06 -23.08
C ARG A 60 -18.93 -12.72 -22.37
N GLY A 61 -17.90 -13.04 -23.16
CA GLY A 61 -16.65 -13.64 -22.71
C GLY A 61 -15.66 -13.72 -23.86
N GLY A 62 -14.93 -14.83 -23.97
CA GLY A 62 -13.99 -15.10 -25.08
C GLY A 62 -14.66 -15.17 -26.46
N ARG A 63 -15.96 -15.47 -26.50
CA ARG A 63 -16.83 -15.34 -27.68
C ARG A 63 -18.14 -14.69 -27.24
N SER A 64 -18.64 -13.73 -28.02
CA SER A 64 -19.99 -13.18 -27.83
C SER A 64 -20.94 -13.90 -28.77
N LEU A 65 -21.92 -14.61 -28.22
CA LEU A 65 -22.92 -15.35 -29.00
C LEU A 65 -24.32 -14.80 -28.73
N PRO A 66 -25.06 -14.40 -29.78
CA PRO A 66 -26.51 -14.29 -29.69
C PRO A 66 -27.12 -15.69 -29.64
N ILE A 67 -27.99 -15.95 -28.65
CA ILE A 67 -28.74 -17.20 -28.53
C ILE A 67 -30.23 -16.85 -28.61
N PRO A 68 -30.99 -17.43 -29.55
CA PRO A 68 -32.42 -17.14 -29.69
C PRO A 68 -33.22 -17.67 -28.50
N ILE A 69 -34.17 -16.87 -28.03
CA ILE A 69 -35.15 -17.26 -27.01
C ILE A 69 -36.30 -18.01 -27.68
N GLU A 70 -36.64 -19.17 -27.15
CA GLU A 70 -37.76 -19.98 -27.61
C GLU A 70 -39.10 -19.27 -27.43
N LYS A 71 -39.98 -19.35 -28.44
CA LYS A 71 -41.35 -18.82 -28.34
C LYS A 71 -42.22 -19.63 -27.38
N HIS A 72 -41.96 -20.93 -27.25
CA HIS A 72 -42.68 -21.85 -26.38
C HIS A 72 -41.70 -22.73 -25.60
N THR A 73 -41.48 -22.37 -24.33
CA THR A 73 -40.57 -23.09 -23.44
C THR A 73 -41.32 -24.11 -22.59
N CYS A 74 -40.82 -25.35 -22.56
CA CYS A 74 -41.29 -26.39 -21.64
C CYS A 74 -40.62 -26.23 -20.26
N TRP A 75 -41.16 -25.35 -19.41
CA TRP A 75 -40.56 -25.00 -18.12
C TRP A 75 -40.38 -26.19 -17.16
N ASP A 76 -41.23 -27.21 -17.24
CA ASP A 76 -41.14 -28.42 -16.40
C ASP A 76 -39.86 -29.23 -16.64
N LYS A 77 -39.18 -29.02 -17.78
CA LYS A 77 -37.93 -29.71 -18.11
C LYS A 77 -36.71 -28.99 -17.59
N ILE A 78 -36.82 -27.73 -17.18
CA ILE A 78 -35.67 -26.94 -16.73
C ILE A 78 -35.38 -27.26 -15.27
N ASN A 79 -34.13 -27.59 -14.97
CA ASN A 79 -33.73 -27.95 -13.62
C ASN A 79 -33.68 -26.70 -12.71
N PHE A 80 -34.72 -26.52 -11.88
CA PHE A 80 -34.77 -25.44 -10.91
C PHE A 80 -33.56 -25.42 -9.96
N GLU A 81 -33.14 -26.58 -9.43
CA GLU A 81 -32.03 -26.65 -8.47
C GLU A 81 -30.73 -26.15 -9.08
N LEU A 82 -30.46 -26.53 -10.34
CA LEU A 82 -29.28 -26.05 -11.06
C LEU A 82 -29.31 -24.53 -11.26
N ILE A 83 -30.44 -23.98 -11.71
CA ILE A 83 -30.57 -22.54 -11.94
C ILE A 83 -30.48 -21.76 -10.63
N HIS A 84 -31.11 -22.26 -9.57
CA HIS A 84 -31.05 -21.68 -8.24
C HIS A 84 -29.63 -21.69 -7.69
N ASP A 85 -28.94 -22.84 -7.67
CA ASP A 85 -27.57 -22.98 -7.16
C ASP A 85 -26.58 -22.07 -7.92
N VAL A 86 -26.77 -21.89 -9.24
CA VAL A 86 -25.95 -20.99 -10.06
C VAL A 86 -26.21 -19.53 -9.70
N CYS A 87 -27.47 -19.11 -9.66
CA CYS A 87 -27.83 -17.74 -9.29
C CYS A 87 -27.41 -17.41 -7.85
N GLU A 88 -27.59 -18.34 -6.92
CA GLU A 88 -27.13 -18.20 -5.54
C GLU A 88 -25.60 -18.01 -5.51
N TRP A 89 -24.83 -18.87 -6.17
CA TRP A 89 -23.37 -18.74 -6.20
C TRP A 89 -22.90 -17.39 -6.75
N VAL A 90 -23.53 -16.90 -7.83
CA VAL A 90 -23.20 -15.61 -8.43
C VAL A 90 -23.59 -14.45 -7.52
N TYR A 91 -24.83 -14.42 -7.01
CA TYR A 91 -25.40 -13.21 -6.40
C TYR A 91 -25.36 -13.18 -4.87
N ALA A 92 -25.09 -14.29 -4.18
CA ALA A 92 -25.08 -14.32 -2.71
C ALA A 92 -24.01 -13.41 -2.08
N THR A 93 -22.89 -13.17 -2.77
CA THR A 93 -21.81 -12.31 -2.28
C THR A 93 -21.63 -11.09 -3.20
N PRO A 94 -22.22 -9.92 -2.88
CA PRO A 94 -22.20 -8.75 -3.75
C PRO A 94 -20.80 -8.28 -4.18
N ARG A 95 -19.80 -8.43 -3.29
CA ARG A 95 -18.40 -8.04 -3.55
C ARG A 95 -17.76 -8.86 -4.68
N GLU A 96 -18.15 -10.11 -4.83
CA GLU A 96 -17.59 -11.06 -5.79
C GLU A 96 -18.51 -11.32 -6.97
N ALA A 97 -19.75 -10.81 -6.92
CA ALA A 97 -20.81 -11.14 -7.85
C ALA A 97 -20.43 -10.80 -9.29
N GLU A 98 -19.80 -9.65 -9.53
CA GLU A 98 -19.35 -9.25 -10.87
C GLU A 98 -18.31 -10.23 -11.43
N THR A 99 -17.30 -10.60 -10.64
CA THR A 99 -16.26 -11.55 -11.09
C THR A 99 -16.84 -12.94 -11.36
N LYS A 100 -17.70 -13.45 -10.46
CA LYS A 100 -18.38 -14.75 -10.64
C LYS A 100 -19.27 -14.74 -11.87
N PHE A 101 -20.02 -13.66 -12.07
CA PHE A 101 -20.90 -13.46 -13.22
C PHE A 101 -20.11 -13.46 -14.54
N GLN A 102 -18.99 -12.74 -14.60
CA GLN A 102 -18.12 -12.70 -15.79
C GLN A 102 -17.50 -14.06 -16.11
N LEU A 103 -16.99 -14.77 -15.10
CA LEU A 103 -16.43 -16.11 -15.27
C LEU A 103 -17.50 -17.09 -15.79
N LEU A 104 -18.68 -17.08 -15.18
CA LEU A 104 -19.81 -17.89 -15.63
C LEU A 104 -20.18 -17.58 -17.09
N ASN A 105 -20.35 -16.31 -17.44
CA ASN A 105 -20.72 -15.90 -18.79
C ASN A 105 -19.65 -16.31 -19.83
N ASN A 106 -18.37 -16.27 -19.44
CA ASN A 106 -17.29 -16.72 -20.31
C ASN A 106 -17.37 -18.23 -20.58
N HIS A 107 -17.52 -19.05 -19.53
CA HIS A 107 -17.64 -20.50 -19.69
C HIS A 107 -18.89 -20.90 -20.46
N VAL A 108 -20.03 -20.26 -20.21
CA VAL A 108 -21.26 -20.49 -20.97
C VAL A 108 -21.06 -20.11 -22.45
N GLY A 109 -20.50 -18.93 -22.74
CA GLY A 109 -20.26 -18.50 -24.13
C GLY A 109 -19.28 -19.39 -24.93
N ILE A 110 -18.33 -20.03 -24.25
CA ILE A 110 -17.41 -21.00 -24.85
C ILE A 110 -18.12 -22.33 -25.13
N ASN A 111 -18.87 -22.84 -24.15
CA ASN A 111 -19.47 -24.17 -24.22
C ASN A 111 -20.80 -24.20 -25.00
N TRP A 112 -21.45 -23.05 -25.22
CA TRP A 112 -22.73 -23.00 -25.91
C TRP A 112 -22.60 -23.39 -27.38
N SER A 113 -23.45 -24.33 -27.81
CA SER A 113 -23.57 -24.76 -29.20
C SER A 113 -24.53 -23.85 -29.96
N ALA A 114 -24.18 -23.46 -31.19
CA ALA A 114 -25.04 -22.61 -32.02
C ALA A 114 -26.37 -23.28 -32.43
N ALA A 115 -26.50 -24.61 -32.23
CA ALA A 115 -27.71 -25.36 -32.54
C ALA A 115 -28.77 -25.34 -31.42
N GLU A 116 -28.41 -24.88 -30.22
CA GLU A 116 -29.28 -24.89 -29.05
C GLU A 116 -29.91 -23.52 -28.78
N THR A 117 -31.16 -23.54 -28.34
CA THR A 117 -31.95 -22.35 -28.02
C THR A 117 -32.07 -22.12 -26.51
N TRP A 118 -32.36 -20.88 -26.14
CA TRP A 118 -32.58 -20.49 -24.75
C TRP A 118 -34.06 -20.61 -24.39
N PRO A 119 -34.44 -21.20 -23.23
CA PRO A 119 -33.59 -21.76 -22.19
C PRO A 119 -33.38 -23.28 -22.25
N SER A 120 -33.89 -24.01 -23.25
CA SER A 120 -33.88 -25.48 -23.20
C SER A 120 -32.48 -26.10 -23.21
N GLY A 121 -31.48 -25.45 -23.84
CA GLY A 121 -30.07 -25.92 -23.81
C GLY A 121 -29.36 -25.77 -22.45
N THR A 122 -29.98 -25.13 -21.46
CA THR A 122 -29.32 -24.85 -20.18
C THR A 122 -28.96 -26.09 -19.39
N ASN A 123 -29.80 -27.13 -19.40
CA ASN A 123 -29.52 -28.34 -18.64
C ASN A 123 -28.26 -29.08 -19.14
N ASP A 124 -27.91 -28.93 -20.41
CA ASP A 124 -26.77 -29.62 -21.02
C ASP A 124 -25.47 -28.80 -20.86
N VAL A 125 -25.55 -27.48 -21.05
CA VAL A 125 -24.37 -26.60 -21.07
C VAL A 125 -24.00 -26.06 -19.68
N LEU A 126 -24.99 -25.75 -18.85
CA LEU A 126 -24.78 -25.01 -17.62
C LEU A 126 -24.02 -25.80 -16.53
N PRO A 127 -24.20 -27.13 -16.34
CA PRO A 127 -23.47 -27.87 -15.32
C PRO A 127 -21.95 -27.80 -15.50
N ASN A 128 -21.47 -28.07 -16.72
CA ASN A 128 -20.05 -28.02 -17.06
C ASN A 128 -19.50 -26.59 -16.99
N SER A 129 -20.27 -25.62 -17.47
CA SER A 129 -19.87 -24.20 -17.42
C SER A 129 -19.79 -23.68 -15.99
N PHE A 130 -20.70 -24.11 -15.12
CA PHE A 130 -20.72 -23.74 -13.71
C PHE A 130 -19.55 -24.35 -12.94
N ALA A 131 -19.24 -25.62 -13.17
CA ALA A 131 -18.07 -26.28 -12.60
C ALA A 131 -16.76 -25.57 -13.01
N GLY A 132 -16.59 -25.30 -14.31
CA GLY A 132 -15.43 -24.55 -14.82
C GLY A 132 -15.32 -23.14 -14.24
N ALA A 133 -16.43 -22.41 -14.11
CA ALA A 133 -16.45 -21.09 -13.51
C ALA A 133 -16.07 -21.12 -12.01
N LYS A 134 -16.52 -22.13 -11.26
CA LYS A 134 -16.12 -22.33 -9.86
C LYS A 134 -14.62 -22.59 -9.72
N GLU A 135 -14.06 -23.44 -10.59
CA GLU A 135 -12.62 -23.72 -10.61
C GLU A 135 -11.81 -22.47 -10.96
N ALA A 136 -12.20 -21.74 -12.01
CA ALA A 136 -11.55 -20.50 -12.40
C ALA A 136 -11.59 -19.44 -11.28
N PHE A 137 -12.72 -19.35 -10.57
CA PHE A 137 -12.85 -18.46 -9.41
C PHE A 137 -11.94 -18.89 -8.24
N ALA A 138 -11.83 -20.21 -7.98
CA ALA A 138 -10.91 -20.74 -6.97
C ALA A 138 -9.45 -20.41 -7.31
N PHE A 139 -9.04 -20.53 -8.58
CA PHE A 139 -7.72 -20.12 -9.06
C PHE A 139 -7.50 -18.61 -8.90
N HIS A 140 -8.49 -17.79 -9.26
CA HIS A 140 -8.42 -16.34 -9.08
C HIS A 140 -8.18 -15.95 -7.62
N LEU A 141 -8.87 -16.61 -6.68
CA LEU A 141 -8.69 -16.38 -5.25
C LEU A 141 -7.28 -16.79 -4.77
N GLN A 142 -6.77 -17.92 -5.26
CA GLN A 142 -5.39 -18.36 -4.95
C GLN A 142 -4.34 -17.38 -5.50
N GLU A 143 -4.54 -16.86 -6.70
CA GLU A 143 -3.63 -15.90 -7.31
C GLU A 143 -3.60 -14.57 -6.56
N GLN A 144 -4.78 -14.03 -6.18
CA GLN A 144 -4.86 -12.86 -5.31
C GLN A 144 -4.15 -13.09 -3.97
N SER A 145 -4.33 -14.26 -3.34
CA SER A 145 -3.64 -14.59 -2.10
C SER A 145 -2.12 -14.66 -2.28
N LYS A 146 -1.65 -15.22 -3.40
CA LYS A 146 -0.22 -15.32 -3.71
C LYS A 146 0.40 -13.95 -3.95
N GLU A 147 -0.28 -13.07 -4.68
CA GLU A 147 0.15 -11.70 -4.92
C GLU A 147 0.19 -10.90 -3.61
N ALA A 148 -0.82 -11.05 -2.75
CA ALA A 148 -0.84 -10.44 -1.42
C ALA A 148 0.36 -10.89 -0.57
N VAL A 149 0.64 -12.20 -0.49
CA VAL A 149 1.79 -12.74 0.24
C VAL A 149 3.12 -12.25 -0.35
N LYS A 150 3.24 -12.20 -1.67
CA LYS A 150 4.44 -11.68 -2.35
C LYS A 150 4.66 -10.20 -2.02
N SER A 151 3.61 -9.38 -2.12
CA SER A 151 3.68 -7.95 -1.79
C SER A 151 4.07 -7.70 -0.33
N LEU A 152 3.59 -8.54 0.60
CA LEU A 152 4.02 -8.52 2.00
C LEU A 152 5.50 -8.89 2.15
N GLY A 153 5.98 -9.88 1.39
CA GLY A 153 7.39 -10.26 1.33
C GLY A 153 8.28 -9.11 0.84
N ASP A 154 7.87 -8.44 -0.24
CA ASP A 154 8.57 -7.28 -0.79
C ASP A 154 8.56 -6.10 0.20
N LEU A 155 7.44 -5.85 0.89
CA LEU A 155 7.35 -4.84 1.96
C LEU A 155 8.35 -5.15 3.10
N ARG A 156 8.41 -6.39 3.57
CA ARG A 156 9.34 -6.80 4.62
C ARG A 156 10.80 -6.59 4.19
N LYS A 157 11.12 -6.94 2.95
CA LYS A 157 12.47 -6.75 2.39
C LYS A 157 12.81 -5.26 2.28
N GLY A 158 11.90 -4.45 1.75
CA GLY A 158 12.06 -2.99 1.68
C GLY A 158 12.24 -2.35 3.06
N LEU A 159 11.46 -2.80 4.05
CA LEU A 159 11.59 -2.37 5.44
C LEU A 159 12.97 -2.72 6.02
N GLN A 160 13.44 -3.95 5.81
CA GLN A 160 14.78 -4.36 6.26
C GLN A 160 15.89 -3.54 5.57
N GLU A 161 15.75 -3.26 4.28
CA GLU A 161 16.69 -2.40 3.57
C GLU A 161 16.70 -0.96 4.11
N GLU A 162 15.55 -0.36 4.43
CA GLU A 162 15.48 0.97 5.05
C GLU A 162 16.11 1.01 6.45
N VAL A 163 15.87 -0.03 7.27
CA VAL A 163 16.51 -0.17 8.59
C VAL A 163 18.03 -0.27 8.46
N ASN A 164 18.53 -1.14 7.57
CA ASN A 164 19.95 -1.33 7.32
C ASN A 164 20.62 -0.05 6.78
N LYS A 165 19.94 0.70 5.89
CA LYS A 165 20.43 1.99 5.40
C LYS A 165 20.53 3.02 6.52
N THR A 166 19.52 3.09 7.40
CA THR A 166 19.53 4.00 8.55
C THR A 166 20.66 3.67 9.54
N GLN A 167 20.87 2.38 9.81
CA GLN A 167 21.97 1.90 10.65
C GLN A 167 23.33 2.24 10.04
N THR A 168 23.49 2.04 8.72
CA THR A 168 24.73 2.36 8.00
C THR A 168 25.01 3.86 8.06
N ALA A 169 24.02 4.71 7.77
CA ALA A 169 24.15 6.16 7.85
C ALA A 169 24.53 6.63 9.26
N THR A 170 23.99 6.00 10.31
CA THR A 170 24.36 6.28 11.70
C THR A 170 25.83 5.94 11.96
N ARG A 171 26.28 4.76 11.52
CA ARG A 171 27.67 4.32 11.68
C ARG A 171 28.65 5.22 10.92
N ASP A 172 28.29 5.63 9.72
CA ASP A 172 29.12 6.51 8.89
C ASP A 172 29.23 7.91 9.50
N LEU A 173 28.15 8.43 10.10
CA LEU A 173 28.17 9.68 10.86
C LEU A 173 29.13 9.62 12.05
N VAL A 174 29.05 8.55 12.85
CA VAL A 174 29.95 8.35 14.00
C VAL A 174 31.40 8.17 13.56
N SER A 175 31.64 7.43 12.47
CA SER A 175 32.96 7.25 11.88
C SER A 175 33.55 8.58 11.39
N ALA A 176 32.74 9.41 10.74
CA ALA A 176 33.14 10.75 10.33
C ALA A 176 33.51 11.64 11.52
N LEU A 177 32.69 11.62 12.58
CA LEU A 177 32.98 12.34 13.82
C LEU A 177 34.35 11.96 14.39
N TRP A 178 34.65 10.67 14.49
CA TRP A 178 35.95 10.21 15.02
C TRP A 178 37.14 10.68 14.20
N ARG A 179 37.04 10.61 12.87
CA ARG A 179 38.08 11.08 11.96
C ARG A 179 38.30 12.58 12.10
N ASP A 180 37.21 13.34 12.13
CA ASP A 180 37.25 14.80 12.24
C ASP A 180 37.82 15.23 13.60
N PHE A 181 37.49 14.50 14.67
CA PHE A 181 38.05 14.71 16.02
C PHE A 181 39.53 14.38 16.09
N ALA A 182 40.01 13.34 15.39
CA ALA A 182 41.42 13.03 15.31
C ALA A 182 42.21 14.16 14.65
N VAL A 183 41.70 14.72 13.54
CA VAL A 183 42.30 15.88 12.87
C VAL A 183 42.35 17.10 13.79
N ALA A 184 41.23 17.41 14.44
CA ALA A 184 41.17 18.47 15.45
C ALA A 184 42.17 18.26 16.59
N GLY A 185 42.26 17.04 17.12
CA GLY A 185 43.18 16.66 18.21
C GLY A 185 44.65 16.89 17.84
N VAL A 186 45.06 16.54 16.62
CA VAL A 186 46.42 16.81 16.11
C VAL A 186 46.71 18.30 16.09
N VAL A 187 45.80 19.12 15.57
CA VAL A 187 45.98 20.57 15.51
C VAL A 187 46.01 21.20 16.91
N ALA A 188 45.22 20.69 17.86
CA ALA A 188 45.27 21.13 19.25
C ALA A 188 46.60 20.74 19.93
N ALA A 189 47.11 19.54 19.68
CA ALA A 189 48.38 19.06 20.23
C ALA A 189 49.59 19.87 19.74
N LEU A 190 49.56 20.38 18.50
CA LEU A 190 50.61 21.26 17.97
C LEU A 190 50.72 22.61 18.70
N LYS A 191 49.68 23.04 19.42
CA LYS A 191 49.69 24.23 20.27
C LYS A 191 50.01 23.90 21.74
N ALA A 192 50.20 22.63 22.09
CA ALA A 192 50.45 22.24 23.47
C ALA A 192 51.77 22.83 23.99
N PRO A 193 51.88 23.15 25.30
CA PRO A 193 53.07 23.79 25.90
C PRO A 193 54.37 22.99 25.76
N VAL A 194 54.29 21.75 25.27
CA VAL A 194 55.40 20.81 25.05
C VAL A 194 56.14 21.10 23.73
N LEU A 195 55.54 21.82 22.78
CA LEU A 195 56.12 22.23 21.49
C LEU A 195 56.13 23.77 21.29
N PRO A 196 56.64 24.57 22.25
CA PRO A 196 56.66 26.02 22.07
C PRO A 196 57.69 26.38 20.99
N ASN A 197 57.25 27.12 19.97
CA ASN A 197 58.05 27.69 18.85
C ASN A 197 58.21 26.87 17.56
N ALA A 198 57.45 25.79 17.34
CA ALA A 198 57.55 25.04 16.07
C ALA A 198 56.89 25.74 14.86
N ILE A 199 55.86 26.58 15.09
CA ILE A 199 55.03 27.17 14.02
C ILE A 199 54.73 28.64 14.34
N PRO A 200 54.88 29.58 13.39
CA PRO A 200 54.47 30.97 13.57
C PRO A 200 52.99 31.13 13.95
N ASP A 201 52.66 32.09 14.83
CA ASP A 201 51.29 32.29 15.34
C ASP A 201 50.27 32.56 14.22
N ALA A 202 50.69 33.27 13.17
CA ALA A 202 49.84 33.56 12.01
C ALA A 202 49.44 32.29 11.22
N SER A 203 50.37 31.35 10.99
CA SER A 203 50.06 30.10 10.29
C SER A 203 49.24 29.14 11.15
N MET A 204 49.42 29.18 12.48
CA MET A 204 48.58 28.43 13.41
C MET A 204 47.12 28.91 13.40
N LYS A 205 46.87 30.23 13.33
CA LYS A 205 45.51 30.78 13.20
C LYS A 205 44.83 30.37 11.90
N VAL A 206 45.56 30.37 10.79
CA VAL A 206 45.04 29.89 9.49
C VAL A 206 44.68 28.40 9.56
N LEU A 207 45.54 27.57 10.19
CA LEU A 207 45.27 26.14 10.36
C LEU A 207 44.03 25.89 11.22
N GLN A 208 43.87 26.62 12.32
CA GLN A 208 42.70 26.52 13.22
C GLN A 208 41.41 26.96 12.54
N LEU A 209 41.45 28.05 11.76
CA LEU A 209 40.32 28.49 10.95
C LEU A 209 39.97 27.44 9.87
N GLY A 210 40.98 26.86 9.22
CA GLY A 210 40.81 25.77 8.27
C GLY A 210 40.10 24.54 8.87
N VAL A 211 40.48 24.14 10.09
CA VAL A 211 39.82 23.04 10.82
C VAL A 211 38.37 23.41 11.14
N ALA A 212 38.09 24.62 11.64
CA ALA A 212 36.73 25.04 11.94
C ALA A 212 35.82 25.02 10.70
N VAL A 213 36.33 25.49 9.55
CA VAL A 213 35.61 25.45 8.26
C VAL A 213 35.38 24.01 7.81
N LEU A 214 36.38 23.13 7.94
CA LEU A 214 36.27 21.71 7.58
C LEU A 214 35.18 21.02 8.41
N LEU A 215 35.21 21.22 9.73
CA LEU A 215 34.21 20.67 10.65
C LEU A 215 32.80 21.15 10.31
N PHE A 216 32.64 22.44 10.00
CA PHE A 216 31.37 23.02 9.58
C PHE A 216 30.86 22.40 8.27
N LEU A 217 31.74 22.26 7.27
CA LEU A 217 31.39 21.70 5.97
C LEU A 217 31.02 20.22 6.08
N SER A 218 31.73 19.47 6.94
CA SER A 218 31.47 18.06 7.26
C SER A 218 30.05 17.85 7.81
N ILE A 219 29.68 18.57 8.88
CA ILE A 219 28.33 18.45 9.46
C ILE A 219 27.23 18.94 8.51
N LEU A 220 27.51 19.97 7.70
CA LEU A 220 26.57 20.48 6.71
C LEU A 220 26.26 19.45 5.62
N VAL A 221 27.30 18.85 5.02
CA VAL A 221 27.13 17.84 3.97
C VAL A 221 26.40 16.60 4.50
N SER A 222 26.78 16.12 5.69
CA SER A 222 26.10 15.00 6.35
C SER A 222 24.61 15.29 6.57
N THR A 223 24.28 16.48 7.08
CA THR A 223 22.90 16.87 7.37
C THR A 223 22.05 16.99 6.10
N VAL A 224 22.55 17.68 5.07
CA VAL A 224 21.84 17.84 3.79
C VAL A 224 21.59 16.50 3.12
N SER A 225 22.60 15.63 3.10
CA SER A 225 22.49 14.28 2.53
C SER A 225 21.41 13.45 3.23
N SER A 226 21.43 13.44 4.56
CA SER A 226 20.44 12.68 5.35
C SER A 226 19.02 13.24 5.24
N LEU A 227 18.84 14.55 5.16
CA LEU A 227 17.54 15.16 4.89
C LEU A 227 16.98 14.79 3.52
N ARG A 228 17.82 14.86 2.47
CA ARG A 228 17.44 14.47 1.11
C ARG A 228 17.06 12.99 1.03
N PHE A 229 17.85 12.13 1.65
CA PHE A 229 17.58 10.69 1.69
C PHE A 229 16.27 10.39 2.43
N ASN A 230 16.03 11.03 3.58
CA ASN A 230 14.79 10.86 4.32
C ASN A 230 13.56 11.28 3.52
N ASN A 231 13.64 12.42 2.81
CA ASN A 231 12.55 12.88 1.94
C ASN A 231 12.26 11.88 0.82
N LEU A 232 13.30 11.33 0.18
CA LEU A 232 13.14 10.33 -0.87
C LEU A 232 12.51 9.03 -0.34
N ALA A 233 12.89 8.59 0.86
CA ALA A 233 12.29 7.43 1.52
C ALA A 233 10.82 7.69 1.90
N ASP A 234 10.48 8.91 2.34
CA ASP A 234 9.08 9.28 2.62
C ASP A 234 8.21 9.25 1.35
N ASN A 235 8.75 9.69 0.21
CA ASN A 235 8.04 9.63 -1.08
C ASN A 235 7.84 8.17 -1.53
N SER A 236 8.89 7.35 -1.48
CA SER A 236 8.81 5.92 -1.77
C SER A 236 7.73 5.22 -0.92
N ARG A 237 7.68 5.53 0.39
CA ARG A 237 6.65 4.97 1.29
C ARG A 237 5.22 5.35 0.91
N ARG A 238 4.99 6.58 0.43
CA ARG A 238 3.67 6.99 -0.05
C ARG A 238 3.23 6.17 -1.26
N ASP A 239 4.17 5.85 -2.16
CA ASP A 239 3.88 5.02 -3.33
C ASP A 239 3.61 3.55 -2.95
N TRP A 240 4.36 3.01 -1.99
CA TRP A 240 4.10 1.67 -1.44
C TRP A 240 2.75 1.59 -0.72
N ARG A 241 2.38 2.63 0.04
CA ARG A 241 1.08 2.68 0.71
C ARG A 241 -0.08 2.59 -0.29
N LYS A 242 0.01 3.30 -1.41
CA LYS A 242 -1.02 3.23 -2.47
C LYS A 242 -1.19 1.83 -3.04
N LYS A 243 -0.10 1.09 -3.23
CA LYS A 243 -0.15 -0.29 -3.76
C LYS A 243 -0.70 -1.30 -2.74
N LEU A 244 -0.42 -1.12 -1.46
CA LEU A 244 -0.84 -2.04 -0.40
C LEU A 244 -2.18 -1.67 0.27
N TYR A 245 -2.74 -0.50 -0.01
CA TYR A 245 -3.97 -0.03 0.65
C TYR A 245 -5.16 -0.98 0.47
N SER A 246 -5.22 -1.72 -0.66
CA SER A 246 -6.26 -2.72 -0.89
C SER A 246 -6.16 -3.96 0.01
N PHE A 247 -5.01 -4.18 0.65
CA PHE A 247 -4.70 -5.40 1.40
C PHE A 247 -4.42 -5.16 2.90
N MET A 248 -4.20 -3.92 3.33
CA MET A 248 -3.79 -3.61 4.70
C MET A 248 -4.58 -2.44 5.27
N SER A 249 -5.13 -2.65 6.48
CA SER A 249 -5.81 -1.59 7.23
C SER A 249 -4.83 -0.49 7.68
N ASP A 250 -5.34 0.71 7.93
CA ASP A 250 -4.51 1.83 8.41
C ASP A 250 -3.85 1.52 9.78
N THR A 251 -4.49 0.70 10.61
CA THR A 251 -3.93 0.26 11.90
C THR A 251 -2.75 -0.70 11.72
N ASP A 252 -2.85 -1.63 10.77
CA ASP A 252 -1.76 -2.56 10.48
C ASP A 252 -0.59 -1.86 9.81
N TRP A 253 -0.87 -0.90 8.92
CA TRP A 253 0.14 -0.06 8.29
C TRP A 253 0.99 0.70 9.34
N LYS A 254 0.32 1.34 10.30
CA LYS A 254 1.01 2.02 11.40
C LYS A 254 1.90 1.09 12.21
N ARG A 255 1.38 -0.08 12.58
CA ARG A 255 2.10 -1.04 13.41
C ARG A 255 3.29 -1.68 12.70
N LEU A 256 3.13 -2.04 11.44
CA LEU A 256 4.11 -2.82 10.68
C LEU A 256 5.16 -1.95 9.96
N VAL A 257 4.80 -0.71 9.60
CA VAL A 257 5.64 0.16 8.76
C VAL A 257 6.01 1.45 9.49
N GLU A 258 5.03 2.25 9.93
CA GLU A 258 5.33 3.58 10.49
C GLU A 258 6.09 3.50 11.83
N ASN A 259 5.66 2.63 12.75
CA ASN A 259 6.26 2.55 14.08
C ASN A 259 7.72 2.03 14.07
N PRO A 260 8.09 0.94 13.36
CA PRO A 260 9.47 0.46 13.33
C PRO A 260 10.42 1.46 12.67
N ILE A 261 10.01 2.07 11.55
CA ILE A 261 10.82 3.07 10.84
C ILE A 261 10.93 4.35 11.66
N GLY A 262 9.83 4.80 12.27
CA GLY A 262 9.81 5.95 13.16
C GLY A 262 10.75 5.77 14.35
N SER A 263 10.76 4.59 14.95
CA SER A 263 11.67 4.24 16.04
C SER A 263 13.14 4.25 15.58
N GLY A 264 13.45 3.69 14.41
CA GLY A 264 14.81 3.73 13.84
C GLY A 264 15.28 5.15 13.52
N ARG A 265 14.40 5.98 12.95
CA ARG A 265 14.69 7.40 12.69
C ARG A 265 14.89 8.19 13.98
N ALA A 266 14.14 7.89 15.04
CA ALA A 266 14.32 8.53 16.33
C ALA A 266 15.73 8.30 16.87
N VAL A 267 16.25 7.06 16.80
CA VAL A 267 17.63 6.75 17.19
C VAL A 267 18.63 7.56 16.36
N TYR A 268 18.46 7.60 15.03
CA TYR A 268 19.32 8.40 14.16
C TYR A 268 19.32 9.89 14.54
N TRP A 269 18.14 10.49 14.76
CA TRP A 269 18.03 11.90 15.11
C TRP A 269 18.62 12.22 16.48
N VAL A 270 18.45 11.33 17.47
CA VAL A 270 19.10 11.46 18.78
C VAL A 270 20.62 11.42 18.63
N SER A 271 21.15 10.45 17.88
CA SER A 271 22.60 10.37 17.61
C SER A 271 23.11 11.58 16.83
N TRP A 272 22.35 12.06 15.84
CA TRP A 272 22.69 13.26 15.08
C TRP A 272 22.72 14.51 15.97
N SER A 273 21.75 14.68 16.88
CA SER A 273 21.75 15.81 17.82
C SER A 273 22.98 15.79 18.73
N PHE A 274 23.38 14.61 19.21
CA PHE A 274 24.61 14.47 19.99
C PHE A 274 25.86 14.84 19.17
N CYS A 275 25.99 14.31 17.95
CA CYS A 275 27.08 14.67 17.05
C CYS A 275 27.11 16.17 16.75
N LEU A 276 25.95 16.79 16.47
CA LEU A 276 25.84 18.21 16.17
C LEU A 276 26.35 19.07 17.33
N VAL A 277 25.95 18.75 18.57
CA VAL A 277 26.43 19.48 19.76
C VAL A 277 27.95 19.38 19.86
N LEU A 278 28.52 18.19 19.67
CA LEU A 278 29.96 17.99 19.68
C LEU A 278 30.70 18.77 18.60
N TYR A 279 30.18 18.79 17.36
CA TYR A 279 30.73 19.61 16.28
C TYR A 279 30.66 21.10 16.60
N LEU A 280 29.53 21.60 17.11
CA LEU A 280 29.37 23.01 17.47
C LEU A 280 30.36 23.45 18.57
N VAL A 281 30.55 22.62 19.60
CA VAL A 281 31.53 22.87 20.66
C VAL A 281 32.95 22.96 20.09
N MET A 282 33.33 22.03 19.20
CA MET A 282 34.66 22.03 18.59
C MET A 282 34.87 23.21 17.63
N ILE A 283 33.89 23.51 16.78
CA ILE A 283 33.93 24.68 15.88
C ILE A 283 34.09 25.96 16.70
N ARG A 284 33.31 26.12 17.77
CA ARG A 284 33.43 27.25 18.70
C ARG A 284 34.83 27.32 19.32
N TYR A 285 35.36 26.19 19.79
CA TYR A 285 36.71 26.13 20.38
C TYR A 285 37.77 26.62 19.39
N PHE A 286 37.82 26.07 18.17
CA PHE A 286 38.81 26.48 17.18
C PHE A 286 38.63 27.94 16.70
N LEU A 287 37.38 28.41 16.56
CA LEU A 287 37.13 29.82 16.22
C LEU A 287 37.55 30.76 17.34
N SER A 288 37.37 30.39 18.62
CA SER A 288 37.82 31.23 19.74
C SER A 288 39.34 31.38 19.78
N LEU A 289 40.09 30.38 19.30
CA LEU A 289 41.54 30.43 19.20
C LEU A 289 42.03 31.23 17.98
N ALA A 290 41.29 31.18 16.87
CA ALA A 290 41.66 31.84 15.62
C ALA A 290 41.23 33.32 15.59
N VAL A 291 40.00 33.62 16.03
CA VAL A 291 39.37 34.94 15.97
C VAL A 291 38.60 35.23 17.28
N PRO A 292 39.31 35.49 18.39
CA PRO A 292 38.70 35.62 19.73
C PRO A 292 37.69 36.77 19.81
N ASP A 293 38.00 37.93 19.23
CA ASP A 293 37.15 39.13 19.30
C ASP A 293 35.79 38.92 18.61
N PHE A 294 35.78 38.17 17.50
CA PHE A 294 34.55 37.87 16.77
C PHE A 294 33.62 36.94 17.56
N ILE A 295 34.17 35.90 18.18
CA ILE A 295 33.38 34.94 18.97
C ILE A 295 32.81 35.60 20.23
N LEU A 296 33.60 36.43 20.89
CA LEU A 296 33.18 37.09 22.12
C LEU A 296 31.99 38.03 21.89
N ILE A 297 31.99 38.76 20.78
CA ILE A 297 30.93 39.72 20.42
C ILE A 297 29.68 39.01 19.85
N TYR A 298 29.84 38.09 18.90
CA TYR A 298 28.72 37.57 18.11
C TYR A 298 28.16 36.24 18.60
N VAL A 299 28.90 35.50 19.44
CA VAL A 299 28.47 34.18 19.92
C VAL A 299 28.30 34.18 21.43
N ASP A 300 29.26 34.72 22.19
CA ASP A 300 29.27 34.57 23.64
C ASP A 300 28.39 35.58 24.36
N ALA A 301 28.46 36.85 23.97
CA ALA A 301 27.59 37.90 24.49
C ALA A 301 26.08 37.57 24.33
N PRO A 302 25.58 37.17 23.14
CA PRO A 302 24.17 36.82 23.00
C PRO A 302 23.79 35.51 23.70
N LEU A 303 24.67 34.50 23.73
CA LEU A 303 24.39 33.23 24.42
C LEU A 303 24.28 33.43 25.93
N ASN A 304 25.20 34.21 26.53
CA ASN A 304 25.16 34.54 27.95
C ASN A 304 23.92 35.36 28.29
N HIS A 305 23.55 36.33 27.46
CA HIS A 305 22.30 37.08 27.67
C HIS A 305 21.06 36.18 27.61
N LEU A 306 21.04 35.18 26.73
CA LEU A 306 19.93 34.21 26.64
C LEU A 306 19.86 33.28 27.85
N LEU A 307 21.01 32.80 28.32
CA LEU A 307 21.15 31.99 29.55
C LEU A 307 20.74 32.79 30.79
N ASP A 308 21.16 34.04 30.91
CA ASP A 308 20.80 34.93 32.00
C ASP A 308 19.29 35.21 32.00
N CYS A 309 18.68 35.43 30.83
CA CYS A 309 17.23 35.54 30.70
C CYS A 309 16.51 34.24 31.09
N LEU A 310 17.00 33.08 30.69
CA LEU A 310 16.41 31.78 31.06
C LEU A 310 16.53 31.50 32.56
N CYS A 311 17.69 31.79 33.16
CA CYS A 311 17.92 31.69 34.60
C CYS A 311 17.03 32.67 35.38
N ALA A 312 16.84 33.90 34.90
CA ALA A 312 15.92 34.86 35.50
C ALA A 312 14.46 34.38 35.44
N VAL A 313 14.03 33.82 34.31
CA VAL A 313 12.67 33.27 34.14
C VAL A 313 12.44 32.03 35.01
N LEU A 314 13.46 31.18 35.20
CA LEU A 314 13.39 29.99 36.06
C LEU A 314 13.47 30.34 37.55
N SER A 315 14.22 31.39 37.92
CA SER A 315 14.34 31.93 39.28
C SER A 315 13.05 32.60 39.79
N ILE A 316 12.19 33.09 38.88
CA ILE A 316 10.92 33.76 39.21
C ILE A 316 9.78 32.75 39.54
N ARG A 317 10.03 31.43 39.48
CA ARG A 317 9.09 30.42 40.01
C ARG A 317 9.55 29.87 41.38
N CYS A 318 9.46 30.72 42.41
CA CYS A 318 9.34 30.34 43.81
C CYS A 318 8.25 31.18 44.46
#